data_AF-B8IDN1-F1
#
_entry.id   AF-B8IDN1-F1
#
_cell.length_a   1.000
_cell.length_b   1.000
_cell.length_c   1.000
_cell.angle_alpha   90.00
_cell.angle_beta   90.00
_cell.angle_gamma   90.00
#
_symmetry.space_group_name_H-M   'P 1'
#
loop_
_entity.id
_entity.type
_entity.pdbx_description
1 polymer ?
#
loop_
_entity_poly.entity_id
_entity_poly.type
_entity_poly.pdbx_seq_one_letter_code
_entity_poly.pdbx_strand_id
1 'polypeptide(L)'
;MDRSISPGAAIVLDFIGQTEAPNGYGTIYANGQAKLGIDITTWTLDQVEAEQPAWTRRFGSSACGRYQFMRDTLDKPGTIQDIEGEMGLTGRELFSPDLQDRMAMHLLRRRGWDSFIAGRLTMAGFALSLAKEWASLPVLATTKGRKRTVMRGQSYYAGDGRNRALVSADTVEAMLARALAAERSNPGQNSPGGKSLPDKAPPPLVADADVSPSKVAQPAPSGGLSSGPTLSTAPAPTVAPWWRRALAWLSA
;
A
#
# COMPACT_ATOMS: atom_id res chain seq x y z
N MET A 1 -1.76 14.42 -10.88
CA MET A 1 -2.92 14.71 -10.03
C MET A 1 -4.07 15.09 -10.92
N ASP A 2 -4.98 14.13 -11.10
CA ASP A 2 -6.26 14.28 -11.79
C ASP A 2 -7.08 15.44 -11.17
N ARG A 3 -7.69 16.25 -12.03
CA ARG A 3 -8.40 17.48 -11.63
C ARG A 3 -9.77 17.23 -10.97
N SER A 4 -10.30 16.02 -11.06
CA SER A 4 -11.55 15.63 -10.39
C SER A 4 -11.37 15.34 -8.90
N ILE A 5 -10.13 15.22 -8.43
CA ILE A 5 -9.83 14.95 -7.02
C ILE A 5 -9.93 16.23 -6.21
N SER A 6 -10.72 16.19 -5.12
CA SER A 6 -10.89 17.34 -4.24
C SER A 6 -9.56 17.80 -3.63
N PRO A 7 -9.41 19.09 -3.28
CA PRO A 7 -8.15 19.59 -2.71
C PRO A 7 -7.70 18.83 -1.46
N GLY A 8 -8.63 18.42 -0.60
CA GLY A 8 -8.33 17.64 0.60
C GLY A 8 -7.79 16.25 0.24
N ALA A 9 -8.48 15.53 -0.66
CA ALA A 9 -8.05 14.19 -1.08
C ALA A 9 -6.71 14.25 -1.83
N ALA A 10 -6.50 15.27 -2.67
CA ALA A 10 -5.25 15.48 -3.40
C ALA A 10 -4.06 15.62 -2.45
N ILE A 11 -4.22 16.30 -1.31
CA ILE A 11 -3.16 16.40 -0.28
C ILE A 11 -2.78 15.02 0.26
N VAL A 12 -3.77 14.17 0.55
CA VAL A 12 -3.52 12.82 1.08
C VAL A 12 -2.84 11.94 0.04
N LEU A 13 -3.35 11.94 -1.19
CA LEU A 13 -2.80 11.14 -2.28
C LEU A 13 -1.41 11.62 -2.70
N ASP A 14 -1.15 12.92 -2.70
CA ASP A 14 0.19 13.46 -2.97
C ASP A 14 1.20 12.97 -1.93
N PHE A 15 0.82 13.03 -0.66
CA PHE A 15 1.64 12.54 0.45
C PHE A 15 1.94 11.03 0.35
N ILE A 16 0.92 10.22 0.06
CA ILE A 16 1.08 8.77 -0.15
C ILE A 16 2.01 8.52 -1.33
N GLY A 17 1.75 9.18 -2.47
CA GLY A 17 2.55 8.99 -3.68
C GLY A 17 4.02 9.35 -3.50
N GLN A 18 4.30 10.45 -2.80
CA GLN A 18 5.68 10.86 -2.48
C GLN A 18 6.38 9.87 -1.54
N THR A 19 5.64 9.25 -0.62
CA THR A 19 6.17 8.29 0.35
C THR A 19 6.44 6.93 -0.31
N GLU A 20 5.52 6.45 -1.13
CA GLU A 20 5.56 5.13 -1.76
C GLU A 20 6.46 5.11 -3.01
N ALA A 21 6.39 6.17 -3.82
CA ALA A 21 7.01 6.21 -5.14
C ALA A 21 7.46 7.64 -5.50
N PRO A 22 8.54 8.16 -4.89
CA PRO A 22 9.03 9.52 -5.14
C PRO A 22 9.46 9.77 -6.59
N ASN A 23 9.68 8.72 -7.38
CA ASN A 23 9.98 8.79 -8.82
C ASN A 23 8.72 8.87 -9.71
N GLY A 24 7.53 8.94 -9.10
CA GLY A 24 6.27 9.22 -9.79
C GLY A 24 5.55 7.99 -10.36
N TYR A 25 4.65 8.26 -11.31
CA TYR A 25 3.66 7.31 -11.85
C TYR A 25 4.23 6.13 -12.62
N GLY A 26 5.47 6.21 -13.09
CA GLY A 26 6.17 5.11 -13.76
C GLY A 26 6.91 4.17 -12.82
N THR A 27 6.84 4.38 -11.51
CA THR A 27 7.64 3.63 -10.52
C THR A 27 7.19 2.18 -10.44
N ILE A 28 8.14 1.25 -10.45
CA ILE A 28 7.89 -0.16 -10.07
C ILE A 28 8.74 -0.51 -8.86
N TYR A 29 8.40 -1.62 -8.20
CA TYR A 29 9.13 -2.10 -7.03
C TYR A 29 10.65 -2.15 -7.25
N ALA A 30 11.39 -1.83 -6.17
CA ALA A 30 12.85 -1.72 -6.15
C ALA A 30 13.43 -0.69 -7.15
N ASN A 31 12.62 0.27 -7.60
CA ASN A 31 12.98 1.26 -8.64
C ASN A 31 13.48 0.58 -9.93
N GLY A 32 12.86 -0.55 -10.28
CA GLY A 32 13.26 -1.38 -11.42
C GLY A 32 12.90 -0.80 -12.79
N GLN A 33 12.21 0.35 -12.87
CA GLN A 33 11.63 0.87 -14.12
C GLN A 33 12.67 1.09 -15.22
N ALA A 34 13.86 1.56 -14.87
CA ALA A 34 14.97 1.70 -15.82
C ALA A 34 15.39 0.36 -16.47
N LYS A 35 15.14 -0.77 -15.78
CA LYS A 35 15.43 -2.13 -16.27
C LYS A 35 14.31 -2.73 -17.13
N LEU A 36 13.14 -2.08 -17.18
CA LEU A 36 12.08 -2.40 -18.13
C LEU A 36 12.32 -1.68 -19.47
N GLY A 37 12.96 -0.51 -19.43
CA GLY A 37 13.16 0.34 -20.62
C GLY A 37 11.86 0.95 -21.15
N ILE A 38 10.79 0.89 -20.37
CA ILE A 38 9.43 1.27 -20.78
C ILE A 38 8.76 2.04 -19.64
N ASP A 39 8.01 3.07 -20.00
CA ASP A 39 7.15 3.83 -19.09
C ASP A 39 5.78 3.15 -19.00
N ILE A 40 5.50 2.54 -17.84
CA ILE A 40 4.24 1.82 -17.58
C ILE A 40 3.00 2.72 -17.66
N THR A 41 3.15 4.06 -17.65
CA THR A 41 2.02 4.98 -17.83
C THR A 41 1.48 5.01 -19.25
N THR A 42 2.24 4.45 -20.20
CA THR A 42 1.85 4.31 -21.61
C THR A 42 1.18 2.98 -21.92
N TRP A 43 1.08 2.08 -20.92
CA TRP A 43 0.45 0.78 -21.06
C TRP A 43 -1.02 0.84 -20.70
N THR A 44 -1.79 -0.08 -21.26
CA THR A 44 -3.13 -0.38 -20.78
C THR A 44 -3.07 -1.05 -19.41
N LEU A 45 -4.15 -0.96 -18.64
CA LEU A 45 -4.27 -1.64 -17.35
C LEU A 45 -4.07 -3.15 -17.50
N ASP A 46 -4.67 -3.78 -18.52
CA ASP A 46 -4.47 -5.20 -18.87
C ASP A 46 -2.99 -5.57 -19.04
N GLN A 47 -2.23 -4.73 -19.75
CA GLN A 47 -0.79 -4.96 -19.95
C GLN A 47 -0.01 -4.87 -18.65
N VAL A 48 -0.35 -3.91 -17.78
CA VAL A 48 0.27 -3.78 -16.45
C VAL A 48 -0.01 -5.02 -15.61
N GLU A 49 -1.26 -5.47 -15.56
CA GLU A 49 -1.67 -6.65 -14.79
C GLU A 49 -1.03 -7.95 -15.27
N ALA A 50 -0.88 -8.10 -16.59
CA ALA A 50 -0.23 -9.24 -17.21
C ALA A 50 1.26 -9.35 -16.83
N GLU A 51 1.92 -8.21 -16.61
CA GLU A 51 3.36 -8.12 -16.31
C GLU A 51 3.68 -8.19 -14.81
N GLN A 52 2.75 -7.82 -13.94
CA GLN A 52 2.91 -7.88 -12.49
C GLN A 52 3.45 -9.22 -11.94
N PRO A 53 3.03 -10.41 -12.43
CA PRO A 53 3.64 -11.69 -12.04
C PRO A 53 5.13 -11.81 -12.40
N ALA A 54 5.55 -11.28 -13.54
CA ALA A 54 6.95 -11.26 -13.94
C ALA A 54 7.75 -10.30 -13.03
N TRP A 55 7.17 -9.16 -12.66
CA TRP A 55 7.80 -8.22 -11.72
C TRP A 55 7.98 -8.82 -10.33
N THR A 56 7.01 -9.58 -9.81
CA THR A 56 7.19 -10.32 -8.56
C THR A 56 8.41 -11.24 -8.61
N ARG A 57 8.57 -12.01 -9.69
CA ARG A 57 9.72 -12.92 -9.86
C ARG A 57 11.05 -12.18 -10.01
N ARG A 58 11.06 -11.07 -10.75
CA ARG A 58 12.29 -10.33 -11.11
C ARG A 58 12.73 -9.36 -10.01
N PHE A 59 11.80 -8.75 -9.29
CA PHE A 59 12.06 -7.65 -8.36
C PHE A 59 11.60 -7.96 -6.93
N GLY A 60 10.78 -8.99 -6.70
CA GLY A 60 10.29 -9.41 -5.39
C GLY A 60 8.94 -8.80 -4.97
N SER A 61 8.29 -8.03 -5.85
CA SER A 61 6.92 -7.52 -5.68
C SER A 61 6.30 -7.15 -7.03
N SER A 62 4.97 -7.21 -7.11
CA SER A 62 4.18 -6.68 -8.23
C SER A 62 3.85 -5.19 -8.09
N ALA A 63 4.24 -4.55 -6.99
CA ALA A 63 3.92 -3.17 -6.69
C ALA A 63 4.37 -2.21 -7.81
N CYS A 64 3.44 -1.41 -8.32
CA CYS A 64 3.67 -0.48 -9.43
C CYS A 64 2.84 0.79 -9.35
N GLY A 65 3.25 1.80 -10.12
CA GLY A 65 2.62 3.10 -10.14
C GLY A 65 2.97 3.95 -8.93
N ARG A 66 2.48 5.19 -8.95
CA ARG A 66 2.70 6.17 -7.88
C ARG A 66 2.17 5.70 -6.53
N TYR A 67 1.15 4.84 -6.54
CA TYR A 67 0.46 4.36 -5.35
C TYR A 67 0.77 2.90 -5.01
N GLN A 68 1.76 2.30 -5.68
CA GLN A 68 2.24 0.93 -5.45
C GLN A 68 1.11 -0.13 -5.48
N PHE A 69 0.24 -0.07 -6.50
CA PHE A 69 -0.82 -1.06 -6.73
C PHE A 69 -0.24 -2.46 -6.90
N MET A 70 -0.87 -3.46 -6.28
CA MET A 70 -0.35 -4.82 -6.22
C MET A 70 -1.32 -5.83 -6.82
N ARG A 71 -0.77 -6.93 -7.35
CA ARG A 71 -1.54 -8.13 -7.73
C ARG A 71 -2.01 -8.94 -6.53
N ASP A 72 -1.20 -8.99 -5.47
CA ASP A 72 -1.48 -9.79 -4.28
C ASP A 72 -1.21 -8.93 -3.05
N THR A 73 -2.27 -8.59 -2.32
CA THR A 73 -2.17 -7.88 -1.05
C THR A 73 -2.10 -8.87 0.12
N LEU A 74 -1.54 -8.41 1.25
CA LEU A 74 -1.45 -9.22 2.46
C LEU A 74 -2.83 -9.45 3.10
N ASP A 75 -3.74 -8.48 2.94
CA ASP A 75 -5.12 -8.54 3.43
C ASP A 75 -6.03 -8.36 2.19
N LYS A 76 -6.44 -9.46 1.56
CA LYS A 76 -7.42 -9.42 0.44
C LYS A 76 -8.80 -8.99 0.99
N PRO A 77 -9.61 -8.22 0.24
CA PRO A 77 -9.38 -7.71 -1.12
C PRO A 77 -8.53 -6.43 -1.16
N GLY A 78 -8.01 -6.07 -2.33
CA GLY A 78 -7.25 -4.83 -2.53
C GLY A 78 -6.25 -4.85 -3.67
N THR A 79 -6.38 -5.83 -4.55
CA THR A 79 -5.53 -5.96 -5.72
C THR A 79 -5.93 -4.95 -6.79
N ILE A 80 -5.06 -4.73 -7.77
CA ILE A 80 -5.34 -3.86 -8.91
C ILE A 80 -6.61 -4.32 -9.67
N GLN A 81 -6.84 -5.64 -9.75
CA GLN A 81 -8.01 -6.27 -10.36
C GLN A 81 -9.30 -6.03 -9.58
N ASP A 82 -9.21 -6.02 -8.24
CA ASP A 82 -10.37 -5.68 -7.40
C ASP A 82 -10.79 -4.23 -7.66
N ILE A 83 -9.82 -3.31 -7.76
CA ILE A 83 -10.08 -1.90 -8.04
C ILE A 83 -10.67 -1.72 -9.44
N GLU A 84 -10.11 -2.41 -10.44
CA GLU A 84 -10.63 -2.42 -11.81
C GLU A 84 -12.10 -2.80 -11.86
N GLY A 85 -12.46 -3.94 -11.25
CA GLY A 85 -13.84 -4.43 -11.20
C GLY A 85 -14.77 -3.51 -10.41
N GLU A 86 -14.33 -2.99 -9.26
CA GLU A 86 -15.10 -2.05 -8.43
C GLU A 86 -15.39 -0.73 -9.16
N MET A 87 -14.48 -0.27 -10.02
CA MET A 87 -14.62 0.95 -10.82
C MET A 87 -15.32 0.73 -12.16
N GLY A 88 -15.56 -0.52 -12.56
CA GLY A 88 -16.14 -0.86 -13.87
C GLY A 88 -15.24 -0.49 -15.05
N LEU A 89 -13.93 -0.56 -14.85
CA LEU A 89 -12.95 -0.36 -15.93
C LEU A 89 -12.94 -1.57 -16.86
N THR A 90 -12.45 -1.37 -18.08
CA THR A 90 -12.45 -2.42 -19.12
C THR A 90 -11.09 -3.07 -19.32
N GLY A 91 -10.06 -2.64 -18.59
CA GLY A 91 -8.68 -3.07 -18.74
C GLY A 91 -7.93 -2.35 -19.87
N ARG A 92 -8.66 -1.80 -20.84
CA ARG A 92 -8.11 -1.13 -22.03
C ARG A 92 -7.74 0.33 -21.81
N GLU A 93 -8.12 0.90 -20.67
CA GLU A 93 -7.71 2.25 -20.30
C GLU A 93 -6.20 2.30 -20.08
N LEU A 94 -5.55 3.38 -20.52
CA LEU A 94 -4.15 3.59 -20.19
C LEU A 94 -3.98 3.74 -18.68
N PHE A 95 -2.96 3.11 -18.12
CA PHE A 95 -2.48 3.25 -16.75
C PHE A 95 -1.79 4.61 -16.51
N SER A 96 -2.40 5.66 -17.05
CA SER A 96 -1.95 7.03 -17.04
C SER A 96 -1.91 7.59 -15.62
N PRO A 97 -1.20 8.71 -15.40
CA PRO A 97 -1.22 9.41 -14.11
C PRO A 97 -2.64 9.67 -13.59
N ASP A 98 -3.53 10.13 -14.46
CA ASP A 98 -4.91 10.46 -14.10
C ASP A 98 -5.73 9.20 -13.74
N LEU A 99 -5.53 8.08 -14.44
CA LEU A 99 -6.17 6.82 -14.04
C LEU A 99 -5.65 6.34 -12.68
N GLN A 100 -4.33 6.37 -12.46
CA GLN A 100 -3.72 5.99 -11.18
C GLN A 100 -4.25 6.85 -10.02
N ASP A 101 -4.40 8.16 -10.24
CA ASP A 101 -4.97 9.08 -9.25
C ASP A 101 -6.42 8.71 -8.91
N ARG A 102 -7.26 8.42 -9.92
CA ARG A 102 -8.66 7.99 -9.71
C ARG A 102 -8.75 6.63 -9.01
N MET A 103 -7.90 5.67 -9.35
CA MET A 103 -7.81 4.39 -8.67
C MET A 103 -7.38 4.55 -7.21
N ALA A 104 -6.43 5.44 -6.92
CA ALA A 104 -6.01 5.72 -5.56
C ALA A 104 -7.09 6.47 -4.76
N MET A 105 -7.85 7.37 -5.40
CA MET A 105 -9.01 8.00 -4.79
C MET A 105 -10.09 6.98 -4.42
N HIS A 106 -10.31 5.98 -5.28
CA HIS A 106 -11.21 4.86 -4.98
C HIS A 106 -10.77 4.10 -3.73
N LEU A 107 -9.48 3.77 -3.60
CA LEU A 107 -8.90 3.18 -2.39
C LEU A 107 -9.08 4.06 -1.15
N LEU A 108 -8.89 5.37 -1.30
CA LEU A 108 -9.05 6.33 -0.20
C LEU A 108 -10.49 6.34 0.33
N ARG A 109 -11.48 6.33 -0.58
CA ARG A 109 -12.91 6.18 -0.23
C ARG A 109 -13.19 4.86 0.46
N ARG A 110 -12.63 3.76 -0.07
CA ARG A 110 -12.73 2.42 0.55
C ARG A 110 -12.18 2.38 1.98
N ARG A 111 -11.14 3.18 2.28
CA ARG A 111 -10.57 3.33 3.64
C ARG A 111 -11.28 4.37 4.51
N GLY A 112 -12.39 4.93 4.06
CA GLY A 112 -13.27 5.76 4.87
C GLY A 112 -13.04 7.26 4.73
N TRP A 113 -12.52 7.74 3.59
CA TRP A 113 -12.38 9.18 3.31
C TRP A 113 -13.66 9.96 3.59
N ASP A 114 -14.79 9.52 3.04
CA ASP A 114 -16.07 10.22 3.16
C ASP A 114 -16.56 10.27 4.61
N SER A 115 -16.30 9.21 5.39
CA SER A 115 -16.60 9.18 6.83
C SER A 115 -15.66 10.08 7.63
N PHE A 116 -14.39 10.17 7.25
CA PHE A 116 -13.40 11.04 7.89
C PHE A 116 -13.74 12.52 7.70
N ILE A 117 -14.02 12.95 6.48
CA ILE A 117 -14.38 14.35 6.19
C ILE A 117 -15.72 14.74 6.82
N ALA A 118 -16.66 13.80 6.93
CA ALA A 118 -17.93 13.97 7.64
C ALA A 118 -17.81 13.94 9.17
N GLY A 119 -16.61 13.70 9.73
CA GLY A 119 -16.39 13.60 11.17
C GLY A 119 -16.94 12.31 11.81
N ARG A 120 -17.38 11.33 11.02
CA ARG A 120 -17.86 10.02 11.47
C ARG A 120 -16.73 9.02 11.72
N LEU A 121 -15.53 9.30 11.20
CA LEU A 121 -14.32 8.52 11.46
C LEU A 121 -13.26 9.44 12.07
N THR A 122 -12.69 9.04 13.20
CA THR A 122 -11.65 9.83 13.88
C THR A 122 -10.36 9.84 13.06
N MET A 123 -9.48 10.83 13.30
CA MET A 123 -8.17 10.89 12.64
C MET A 123 -7.34 9.62 12.88
N ALA A 124 -7.29 9.11 14.12
CA ALA A 124 -6.61 7.86 14.44
C ALA A 124 -7.25 6.65 13.73
N GLY A 125 -8.58 6.61 13.63
CA GLY A 125 -9.30 5.54 12.93
C GLY A 125 -9.08 5.55 11.42
N PHE A 126 -9.07 6.74 10.82
CA PHE A 126 -8.77 6.90 9.39
C PHE A 126 -7.30 6.56 9.10
N ALA A 127 -6.36 7.10 9.87
CA ALA A 127 -4.95 6.78 9.72
C ALA A 127 -4.65 5.28 9.90
N LEU A 128 -5.32 4.60 10.83
CA LEU A 128 -5.24 3.14 10.94
C LEU A 128 -5.75 2.45 9.68
N SER A 129 -6.84 2.92 9.09
CA SER A 129 -7.38 2.38 7.84
C SER A 129 -6.45 2.62 6.66
N LEU A 130 -5.79 3.79 6.60
CA LEU A 130 -4.75 4.08 5.62
C LEU A 130 -3.52 3.18 5.81
N ALA A 131 -3.05 2.97 7.04
CA ALA A 131 -1.90 2.10 7.34
C ALA A 131 -2.15 0.61 7.01
N LYS A 132 -3.42 0.21 6.88
CA LYS A 132 -3.81 -1.12 6.36
C LYS A 132 -3.72 -1.20 4.83
N GLU A 133 -3.83 -0.09 4.12
CA GLU A 133 -3.67 -0.04 2.65
C GLU A 133 -2.19 0.21 2.27
N TRP A 134 -1.57 1.23 2.86
CA TRP A 134 -0.21 1.65 2.58
C TRP A 134 0.70 1.37 3.77
N ALA A 135 1.50 0.32 3.67
CA ALA A 135 2.33 -0.17 4.78
C ALA A 135 3.43 0.82 5.22
N SER A 136 3.76 1.81 4.38
CA SER A 136 4.68 2.91 4.70
C SER A 136 4.12 3.90 5.72
N LEU A 137 2.80 3.89 5.96
CA LEU A 137 2.17 4.79 6.92
C LEU A 137 2.17 4.17 8.34
N PRO A 138 2.46 4.97 9.37
CA PRO A 138 2.40 4.55 10.76
C PRO A 138 0.96 4.47 11.28
N VAL A 139 0.74 3.65 12.30
CA VAL A 139 -0.43 3.78 13.19
C VAL A 139 -0.26 4.97 14.13
N LEU A 140 -1.35 5.63 14.49
CA LEU A 140 -1.34 6.80 15.39
C LEU A 140 -1.55 6.46 16.87
N ALA A 141 -1.90 5.21 17.17
CA ALA A 141 -2.12 4.72 18.54
C ALA A 141 -1.70 3.26 18.66
N THR A 142 -1.46 2.80 19.88
CA THR A 142 -1.24 1.38 20.15
C THR A 142 -2.46 0.57 19.74
N THR A 143 -2.27 -0.45 18.92
CA THR A 143 -3.36 -1.27 18.37
C THR A 143 -2.89 -2.69 18.03
N LYS A 144 -3.85 -3.59 17.79
CA LYS A 144 -3.56 -4.91 17.22
C LYS A 144 -3.14 -4.72 15.76
N GLY A 145 -1.84 -4.87 15.48
CA GLY A 145 -1.33 -4.97 14.12
C GLY A 145 -1.53 -6.38 13.57
N ARG A 146 -1.11 -6.62 12.32
CA ARG A 146 -1.38 -7.90 11.64
C ARG A 146 -0.74 -9.11 12.33
N LYS A 147 0.49 -8.98 12.83
CA LYS A 147 1.23 -10.07 13.49
C LYS A 147 1.34 -9.92 15.00
N ARG A 148 1.33 -8.68 15.49
CA ARG A 148 1.55 -8.36 16.90
C ARG A 148 0.89 -7.03 17.22
N THR A 149 0.79 -6.73 18.50
CA THR A 149 0.54 -5.35 18.95
C THR A 149 1.63 -4.43 18.40
N VAL A 150 1.20 -3.32 17.84
CA VAL A 150 2.05 -2.27 17.30
C VAL A 150 1.78 -0.98 18.06
N MET A 151 2.83 -0.19 18.25
CA MET A 151 2.76 1.10 18.94
C MET A 151 2.66 2.23 17.93
N ARG A 152 2.25 3.42 18.41
CA ARG A 152 2.29 4.66 17.64
C ARG A 152 3.62 4.81 16.89
N GLY A 153 3.56 5.20 15.62
CA GLY A 153 4.74 5.36 14.76
C GLY A 153 5.23 4.07 14.08
N GLN A 154 4.69 2.91 14.43
CA GLN A 154 5.01 1.65 13.74
C GLN A 154 4.04 1.39 12.58
N SER A 155 4.49 0.65 11.56
CA SER A 155 3.59 0.13 10.53
C SER A 155 2.59 -0.86 11.14
N TYR A 156 1.37 -0.90 10.60
CA TYR A 156 0.37 -1.93 10.92
C TYR A 156 0.91 -3.36 10.70
N TYR A 157 1.85 -3.52 9.75
CA TYR A 157 2.46 -4.78 9.36
C TYR A 157 3.77 -5.10 10.10
N ALA A 158 4.16 -4.29 11.10
CA ALA A 158 5.43 -4.47 11.79
C ALA A 158 5.56 -5.88 12.41
N GLY A 159 6.73 -6.51 12.21
CA GLY A 159 7.00 -7.89 12.60
C GLY A 159 6.97 -8.90 11.46
N ASP A 160 6.68 -8.47 10.23
CA ASP A 160 6.76 -9.35 9.05
C ASP A 160 8.15 -9.42 8.40
N GLY A 161 9.11 -8.65 8.89
CA GLY A 161 10.49 -8.59 8.39
C GLY A 161 10.68 -7.74 7.13
N ARG A 162 9.60 -7.20 6.55
CA ARG A 162 9.61 -6.47 5.28
C ARG A 162 9.07 -5.04 5.42
N ASN A 163 7.91 -4.88 6.04
CA ASN A 163 7.17 -3.62 6.10
C ASN A 163 7.56 -2.79 7.31
N ARG A 164 7.66 -1.47 7.11
CA ARG A 164 7.97 -0.46 8.13
C ARG A 164 7.34 0.87 7.75
N ALA A 165 7.05 1.69 8.76
CA ALA A 165 6.66 3.06 8.52
C ALA A 165 7.86 3.85 7.97
N LEU A 166 7.62 4.70 6.98
CA LEU A 166 8.62 5.57 6.35
C LEU A 166 8.47 7.03 6.77
N VAL A 167 7.37 7.35 7.44
CA VAL A 167 7.03 8.69 7.94
C VAL A 167 6.61 8.62 9.40
N SER A 168 6.72 9.74 10.13
CA SER A 168 6.32 9.81 11.53
C SER A 168 4.80 9.94 11.68
N ALA A 169 4.28 9.57 12.86
CA ALA A 169 2.87 9.74 13.19
C ALA A 169 2.45 11.23 13.19
N ASP A 170 3.31 12.11 13.72
CA ASP A 170 3.07 13.56 13.73
C ASP A 170 2.93 14.13 12.31
N THR A 171 3.76 13.66 11.38
CA THR A 171 3.68 14.09 9.97
C THR A 171 2.35 13.67 9.34
N VAL A 172 1.86 12.46 9.64
CA VAL A 172 0.55 11.99 9.14
C VAL A 172 -0.60 12.80 9.77
N GLU A 173 -0.55 13.08 11.07
CA GLU A 173 -1.56 13.91 11.75
C GLU A 173 -1.62 15.31 11.15
N ALA A 174 -0.47 15.96 10.94
CA ALA A 174 -0.39 17.28 10.32
C ALA A 174 -0.94 17.27 8.88
N MET A 175 -0.58 16.25 8.09
CA MET A 175 -1.09 16.08 6.72
C MET A 175 -2.61 15.90 6.70
N LEU A 176 -3.17 15.04 7.57
CA LEU A 176 -4.62 14.81 7.65
C LEU A 176 -5.37 16.06 8.12
N ALA A 177 -4.81 16.82 9.06
CA ALA A 177 -5.37 18.10 9.48
C ALA A 177 -5.42 19.11 8.33
N ARG A 178 -4.34 19.21 7.53
CA ARG A 178 -4.29 20.07 6.33
C ARG A 178 -5.31 19.64 5.29
N ALA A 179 -5.41 18.34 5.03
CA ALA A 179 -6.38 17.77 4.09
C ALA A 179 -7.83 18.11 4.50
N LEU A 180 -8.16 17.94 5.78
CA LEU A 180 -9.50 18.24 6.30
C LEU A 180 -9.83 19.74 6.22
N ALA A 181 -8.87 20.62 6.51
CA ALA A 181 -9.05 22.06 6.38
C ALA A 181 -9.26 22.49 4.92
N ALA A 182 -8.50 21.92 3.99
CA ALA A 182 -8.64 22.19 2.56
C ALA A 182 -10.01 21.71 2.03
N GLU A 183 -10.47 20.54 2.47
CA GLU A 183 -11.78 20.00 2.09
C GLU A 183 -12.93 20.90 2.56
N ARG A 184 -12.87 21.35 3.81
CA ARG A 184 -13.88 22.25 4.40
C ARG A 184 -13.93 23.62 3.74
N SER A 185 -12.80 24.08 3.19
CA SER A 185 -12.70 25.36 2.50
C SER A 185 -13.19 25.29 1.04
N ASN A 186 -13.59 24.11 0.55
CA ASN A 186 -14.09 23.89 -0.81
C ASN A 186 -15.54 23.35 -0.84
N PRO A 187 -16.55 24.10 -0.34
CA PRO A 187 -17.94 23.63 -0.27
C PRO A 187 -18.63 23.44 -1.64
N GLY A 188 -18.05 23.95 -2.73
CA GLY A 188 -18.70 24.07 -4.05
C GLY A 188 -18.70 22.83 -4.96
N GLN A 189 -18.06 21.72 -4.59
CA GLN A 189 -18.06 20.48 -5.40
C GLN A 189 -18.58 19.24 -4.67
N ASN A 190 -18.95 19.38 -3.40
CA ASN A 190 -19.52 18.28 -2.60
C ASN A 190 -21.06 18.31 -2.67
N SER A 191 -21.63 18.13 -3.87
CA SER A 191 -23.04 17.72 -4.03
C SER A 191 -23.08 16.22 -4.33
N PRO A 192 -23.92 15.43 -3.62
CA PRO A 192 -24.04 13.99 -3.86
C PRO A 192 -24.89 13.75 -5.12
N GLY A 193 -24.25 13.86 -6.29
CA GLY A 193 -24.87 13.67 -7.60
C GLY A 193 -24.36 12.46 -8.38
N GLY A 194 -23.44 11.68 -7.83
CA GLY A 194 -23.14 10.34 -8.33
C GLY A 194 -23.97 9.35 -7.53
N LYS A 195 -24.87 8.60 -8.21
CA LYS A 195 -25.72 7.56 -7.62
C LYS A 195 -24.98 6.86 -6.48
N SER A 196 -25.39 7.14 -5.25
CA SER A 196 -25.02 6.36 -4.09
C SER A 196 -25.47 4.93 -4.39
N LEU A 197 -24.50 4.04 -4.62
CA LEU A 197 -24.72 2.63 -4.35
C LEU A 197 -25.28 2.54 -2.93
N PRO A 198 -26.31 1.73 -2.68
CA PRO A 198 -26.95 1.67 -1.37
C PRO A 198 -25.88 1.45 -0.31
N ASP A 199 -26.00 2.23 0.76
CA ASP A 199 -25.16 2.23 1.96
C ASP A 199 -25.15 0.81 2.55
N LYS A 200 -24.36 -0.09 1.98
CA LYS A 200 -23.95 -1.30 2.66
C LYS A 200 -22.97 -0.79 3.68
N ALA A 201 -23.42 -0.77 4.94
CA ALA A 201 -22.54 -0.61 6.10
C ALA A 201 -21.22 -1.30 5.80
N PRO A 202 -20.06 -0.69 6.13
CA PRO A 202 -18.79 -1.39 5.99
C PRO A 202 -19.00 -2.79 6.55
N PRO A 203 -18.61 -3.87 5.83
CA PRO A 203 -18.69 -5.20 6.41
C PRO A 203 -18.07 -5.08 7.80
N PRO A 204 -18.75 -5.59 8.86
CA PRO A 204 -18.22 -5.47 10.20
C PRO A 204 -16.75 -5.87 10.11
N LEU A 205 -15.85 -5.02 10.65
CA LEU A 205 -14.51 -5.48 10.95
C LEU A 205 -14.73 -6.79 11.69
N VAL A 206 -14.47 -7.91 11.01
CA VAL A 206 -14.59 -9.21 11.63
C VAL A 206 -13.66 -9.13 12.81
N ALA A 207 -14.26 -9.08 14.00
CA ALA A 207 -13.55 -9.38 15.21
C ALA A 207 -13.08 -10.81 15.00
N ASP A 208 -11.78 -10.98 14.72
CA ASP A 208 -11.19 -12.31 14.62
C ASP A 208 -11.44 -13.03 15.94
N ALA A 209 -12.49 -13.85 15.93
CA ALA A 209 -12.73 -14.84 16.94
C ALA A 209 -11.59 -15.86 16.87
N ASP A 210 -11.13 -16.18 18.06
CA ASP A 210 -10.09 -17.12 18.42
C ASP A 210 -10.13 -18.41 17.58
N VAL A 211 -9.11 -18.63 16.74
CA VAL A 211 -8.82 -19.95 16.18
C VAL A 211 -7.34 -20.24 16.39
N SER A 212 -7.11 -21.08 17.39
CA SER A 212 -5.82 -21.71 17.67
C SER A 212 -5.25 -22.42 16.44
N PRO A 213 -3.94 -22.33 16.17
CA PRO A 213 -3.34 -22.89 14.96
C PRO A 213 -3.21 -24.42 15.05
N SER A 214 -3.90 -25.11 14.13
CA SER A 214 -3.64 -26.53 13.87
C SER A 214 -2.32 -26.72 13.12
N LYS A 215 -1.57 -27.68 13.65
CA LYS A 215 -0.26 -28.20 13.29
C LYS A 215 -0.29 -28.87 11.90
N VAL A 216 0.70 -28.58 11.05
CA VAL A 216 1.02 -29.43 9.89
C VAL A 216 2.51 -29.78 9.92
N ALA A 217 2.76 -31.04 9.56
CA ALA A 217 3.85 -31.91 9.96
C ALA A 217 5.21 -31.63 9.29
N GLN A 218 6.26 -31.96 10.03
CA GLN A 218 7.61 -32.19 9.52
C GLN A 218 7.76 -33.64 9.03
N PRO A 219 8.53 -33.93 7.96
CA PRO A 219 8.99 -35.29 7.69
C PRO A 219 10.15 -35.69 8.62
N ALA A 220 10.16 -36.96 9.04
CA ALA A 220 11.15 -37.59 9.92
C ALA A 220 12.49 -37.91 9.20
N PRO A 221 13.60 -38.19 9.94
CA PRO A 221 14.93 -38.33 9.37
C PRO A 221 15.30 -39.77 9.03
N SER A 222 16.13 -39.94 8.00
CA SER A 222 16.85 -41.19 7.70
C SER A 222 18.33 -40.97 7.99
N GLY A 223 18.90 -41.77 8.89
CA GLY A 223 20.31 -41.70 9.30
C GLY A 223 21.28 -42.31 8.29
N GLY A 224 22.57 -41.98 8.44
CA GLY A 224 23.67 -42.65 7.74
C GLY A 224 24.97 -41.85 7.72
N LEU A 225 25.94 -42.32 8.51
CA LEU A 225 27.31 -41.84 8.76
C LEU A 225 28.18 -41.56 7.51
N SER A 226 29.06 -40.55 7.57
CA SER A 226 30.53 -40.69 7.51
C SER A 226 31.26 -39.34 7.28
N SER A 227 32.47 -39.27 7.80
CA SER A 227 33.44 -38.18 7.97
C SER A 227 34.20 -37.73 6.71
N GLY A 228 34.53 -36.44 6.59
CA GLY A 228 35.52 -35.90 5.63
C GLY A 228 35.43 -34.38 5.43
N PRO A 229 36.52 -33.67 5.03
CA PRO A 229 36.94 -32.44 5.68
C PRO A 229 36.32 -31.13 5.15
N THR A 230 36.43 -30.12 6.01
CA THR A 230 36.05 -28.72 5.87
C THR A 230 36.65 -28.04 4.63
N LEU A 231 35.79 -27.63 3.70
CA LEU A 231 36.08 -26.60 2.70
C LEU A 231 35.33 -25.33 3.07
N SER A 232 36.12 -24.31 3.45
CA SER A 232 35.71 -22.93 3.65
C SER A 232 34.93 -22.45 2.43
N THR A 233 33.62 -22.25 2.59
CA THR A 233 32.78 -21.60 1.58
C THR A 233 32.51 -20.19 2.07
N ALA A 234 32.95 -19.21 1.27
CA ALA A 234 32.67 -17.80 1.49
C ALA A 234 31.16 -17.57 1.64
N PRO A 235 30.72 -16.63 2.52
CA PRO A 235 29.30 -16.33 2.64
C PRO A 235 28.77 -15.80 1.30
N ALA A 236 27.63 -16.32 0.88
CA ALA A 236 26.84 -15.77 -0.22
C ALA A 236 26.61 -14.26 0.03
N PRO A 237 26.66 -13.40 -1.00
CA PRO A 237 26.46 -11.97 -0.82
C PRO A 237 25.05 -11.74 -0.24
N THR A 238 25.01 -11.25 0.98
CA THR A 238 23.81 -10.70 1.60
C THR A 238 23.36 -9.51 0.78
N VAL A 239 22.32 -9.67 -0.01
CA VAL A 239 21.64 -8.54 -0.64
C VAL A 239 21.01 -7.71 0.48
N ALA A 240 21.68 -6.61 0.83
CA ALA A 240 21.20 -5.67 1.83
C ALA A 240 19.80 -5.16 1.42
N PRO A 241 18.82 -5.10 2.35
CA PRO A 241 17.48 -4.63 2.02
C PRO A 241 17.49 -3.14 1.62
N TRP A 242 16.66 -2.79 0.63
CA TRP A 242 16.65 -1.53 -0.12
C TRP A 242 16.46 -0.22 0.70
N TRP A 243 16.01 -0.30 1.95
CA TRP A 243 15.83 0.89 2.80
C TRP A 243 17.14 1.55 3.25
N ARG A 244 18.29 0.89 3.13
CA ARG A 244 19.60 1.49 3.45
C ARG A 244 20.01 2.65 2.52
N ARG A 245 19.31 2.90 1.41
CA ARG A 245 19.59 4.03 0.50
C ARG A 245 18.56 5.17 0.57
N ALA A 246 17.44 5.00 1.28
CA ALA A 246 16.40 6.02 1.42
C ALA A 246 16.66 7.02 2.57
N LEU A 247 17.64 6.76 3.45
CA LEU A 247 17.99 7.61 4.59
C LEU A 247 19.09 8.65 4.30
N ALA A 248 19.59 8.76 3.07
CA ALA A 248 20.68 9.66 2.72
C ALA A 248 20.24 11.07 2.25
N TRP A 249 18.93 11.39 2.27
CA TRP A 249 18.40 12.64 1.68
C TRP A 249 17.48 13.45 2.61
N LEU A 250 17.55 13.23 3.94
CA LEU A 250 16.91 14.10 4.94
C LEU A 250 17.93 14.73 5.91
N SER A 251 19.17 14.88 5.46
CA SER A 251 20.20 15.67 6.14
C SER A 251 21.11 16.32 5.10
N ALA A 252 20.57 17.31 4.39
CA ALA A 252 21.28 18.38 3.70
C ALA A 252 20.32 19.56 3.56
#